data_AF-A0A3R7R9V3-F1
#
_entry.id   AF-A0A3R7R9V3-F1
#
_cell.length_a   1.000
_cell.length_b   1.000
_cell.length_c   1.000
_cell.angle_alpha   90.00
_cell.angle_beta   90.00
_cell.angle_gamma   90.00
#
_symmetry.space_group_name_H-M   'P 1'
#
loop_
_entity.id
_entity.type
_entity.pdbx_description
1 polymer ?
#
loop_
_entity_poly.entity_id
_entity_poly.type
_entity_poly.pdbx_seq_one_letter_code
_entity_poly.pdbx_strand_id
1 'polypeptide(L)'
;MSKRLNSTLNEAQKNKRDEFYTQLSDIEKELIHYENHFKDKIVYCNCDDPTVSQFFHYFSYKFKKLSLKKLVVTCYITSDCYSNYLFFS
;
A
#
# COMPACT_ATOMS: atom_id res chain seq x y z
N MET A 1 0.67 41.40 -18.52
CA MET A 1 -0.23 40.35 -17.99
C MET A 1 0.55 39.06 -17.89
N SER A 2 0.76 38.54 -16.67
CA SER A 2 1.66 37.42 -16.39
C SER A 2 1.10 36.10 -16.93
N LYS A 3 1.90 35.40 -17.76
CA LYS A 3 1.58 34.11 -18.38
C LYS A 3 1.64 33.04 -17.29
N ARG A 4 0.50 32.73 -16.67
CA ARG A 4 0.42 31.67 -15.65
C ARG A 4 0.88 30.34 -16.28
N LEU A 5 1.92 29.77 -15.70
CA LEU A 5 2.55 28.52 -16.09
C LEU A 5 1.54 27.37 -15.98
N ASN A 6 1.03 26.92 -17.12
CA ASN A 6 0.17 25.71 -17.23
C ASN A 6 0.97 24.40 -17.08
N SER A 7 2.22 24.44 -16.60
CA SER A 7 3.04 23.24 -16.40
C SER A 7 2.51 22.39 -15.25
N THR A 8 2.06 23.01 -14.16
CA THR A 8 1.57 22.31 -12.95
C THR A 8 0.26 21.55 -13.18
N LEU A 9 -0.64 22.09 -14.03
CA LEU A 9 -1.92 21.45 -14.35
C LEU A 9 -1.75 20.23 -15.28
N ASN A 10 -0.79 20.31 -16.21
CA ASN A 10 -0.46 19.19 -17.09
C ASN A 10 0.28 18.07 -16.35
N GLU A 11 1.11 18.40 -15.36
CA GLU A 11 1.73 17.42 -14.46
C GLU A 11 0.71 16.73 -13.57
N ALA A 12 -0.27 17.47 -13.02
CA ALA A 12 -1.38 16.88 -12.26
C ALA A 12 -2.24 15.92 -13.12
N GLN A 13 -2.51 16.27 -14.39
CA GLN A 13 -3.22 15.38 -15.32
C GLN A 13 -2.40 14.15 -15.75
N LYS A 14 -1.07 14.27 -15.86
CA LYS A 14 -0.17 13.12 -16.09
C LYS A 14 -0.06 12.23 -14.84
N ASN A 15 -0.19 12.84 -13.66
CA ASN A 15 -0.36 12.18 -12.37
C ASN A 15 -1.82 11.78 -12.11
N LYS A 16 -2.59 11.45 -13.16
CA LYS A 16 -3.73 10.51 -13.12
C LYS A 16 -3.31 9.09 -12.65
N ARG A 17 -2.36 9.00 -11.73
CA ARG A 17 -2.08 7.80 -10.95
C ARG A 17 -3.21 7.78 -9.91
N ASP A 18 -4.36 7.29 -10.35
CA ASP A 18 -5.60 7.06 -9.60
C ASP A 18 -5.71 7.86 -8.30
N GLU A 19 -6.46 8.96 -8.34
CA GLU A 19 -6.82 9.77 -7.16
C GLU A 19 -7.52 8.96 -6.05
N PHE A 20 -7.85 7.69 -6.32
CA PHE A 20 -8.47 6.73 -5.41
C PHE A 20 -7.49 5.76 -4.74
N TYR A 21 -6.22 5.72 -5.13
CA TYR A 21 -5.23 4.81 -4.54
C TYR A 21 -4.16 5.54 -3.72
N THR A 22 -3.81 4.92 -2.59
CA THR A 22 -2.79 5.44 -1.67
C THR A 22 -1.39 5.15 -2.19
N GLN A 23 -0.52 6.16 -2.22
CA GLN A 23 0.88 5.94 -2.59
C GLN A 23 1.66 5.39 -1.41
N LEU A 24 2.71 4.60 -1.69
CA LEU A 24 3.56 4.04 -0.65
C LEU A 24 4.15 5.15 0.25
N SER A 25 4.55 6.28 -0.34
CA SER A 25 5.07 7.43 0.42
C SER A 25 4.07 7.99 1.42
N ASP A 26 2.77 7.94 1.10
CA ASP A 26 1.72 8.44 1.99
C ASP A 26 1.50 7.47 3.15
N ILE A 27 1.49 6.17 2.85
CA ILE A 27 1.45 5.11 3.87
C ILE A 27 2.63 5.23 4.82
N GLU A 28 3.84 5.43 4.31
CA GLU A 28 5.04 5.56 5.14
C GLU A 28 5.01 6.78 6.05
N LYS A 29 4.55 7.94 5.54
CA LYS A 29 4.43 9.16 6.32
C LYS A 29 3.37 9.06 7.40
N GLU A 30 2.26 8.37 7.14
CA GLU A 30 1.19 8.20 8.12
C GLU A 30 1.58 7.16 9.18
N LEU A 31 2.00 5.97 8.75
CA LEU A 31 2.23 4.83 9.64
C LEU A 31 3.49 4.95 10.51
N ILE A 32 4.41 5.86 10.20
CA ILE A 32 5.56 6.16 11.08
C ILE A 32 5.11 6.55 12.49
N HIS A 33 3.95 7.21 12.62
CA HIS A 33 3.39 7.64 13.90
C HIS A 33 2.78 6.49 14.71
N TYR A 34 2.52 5.35 14.05
CA TYR A 34 1.84 4.20 14.65
C TYR A 34 2.72 2.96 14.77
N GLU A 35 4.02 3.02 14.39
CA GLU A 35 4.91 1.84 14.36
C GLU A 35 4.88 1.03 15.67
N ASN A 36 4.89 1.71 16.82
CA ASN A 36 4.86 1.07 18.13
C ASN A 36 3.54 0.36 18.48
N HIS A 37 2.44 0.71 17.79
CA HIS A 37 1.11 0.14 18.03
C HIS A 37 0.92 -1.21 17.34
N PHE A 38 1.81 -1.57 16.40
CA PHE A 38 1.73 -2.81 15.63
C PHE A 38 2.35 -4.02 16.33
N LYS A 39 3.10 -3.81 17.42
CA LYS A 39 3.76 -4.90 18.14
C LYS A 39 2.75 -5.96 18.59
N ASP A 40 3.03 -7.21 18.24
CA ASP A 40 2.24 -8.41 18.53
C ASP A 40 0.80 -8.36 17.98
N LYS A 41 0.52 -7.45 17.05
CA LYS A 41 -0.80 -7.32 16.41
C LYS A 41 -0.91 -8.17 15.16
N ILE A 42 -2.16 -8.52 14.87
CA ILE A 42 -2.56 -9.16 13.62
C ILE A 42 -3.17 -8.07 12.76
N VAL A 43 -2.59 -7.84 11.57
CA VAL A 43 -3.10 -6.86 10.61
C VAL A 43 -3.87 -7.60 9.52
N TYR A 44 -5.11 -7.17 9.28
CA TYR A 44 -5.89 -7.58 8.13
C TYR A 44 -5.68 -6.55 7.01
N CYS A 45 -5.22 -7.02 5.85
CA CYS A 45 -4.98 -6.20 4.68
C CYS A 45 -5.94 -6.66 3.58
N ASN A 46 -6.98 -5.88 3.32
CA ASN A 46 -7.74 -6.06 2.09
C ASN A 46 -6.84 -5.67 0.92
N CYS A 47 -6.88 -6.43 -0.15
CA CYS A 47 -5.96 -6.25 -1.25
C CYS A 47 -6.59 -6.78 -2.51
N ASP A 48 -7.08 -5.93 -3.41
CA ASP A 48 -7.75 -6.45 -4.62
C ASP A 48 -6.77 -7.24 -5.51
N ASP A 49 -5.56 -6.71 -5.71
CA ASP A 49 -4.45 -7.40 -6.35
C ASP A 49 -3.14 -7.23 -5.53
N PRO A 50 -2.56 -8.32 -5.03
CA PRO A 50 -1.36 -8.30 -4.20
C PRO A 50 -0.08 -7.96 -4.96
N THR A 51 -0.07 -8.02 -6.28
CA THR A 51 1.09 -7.59 -7.09
C THR A 51 1.24 -6.07 -7.14
N VAL A 52 0.15 -5.33 -6.91
CA VAL A 52 0.10 -3.86 -7.03
C VAL A 52 -0.23 -3.14 -5.72
N SER A 53 -0.63 -3.85 -4.66
CA SER A 53 -1.05 -3.21 -3.41
C SER A 53 0.12 -2.62 -2.62
N GLN A 54 0.08 -1.30 -2.45
CA GLN A 54 1.08 -0.56 -1.68
C GLN A 54 1.02 -0.87 -0.17
N PHE A 55 -0.16 -1.20 0.36
CA PHE A 55 -0.32 -1.65 1.75
C PHE A 55 0.31 -3.02 1.97
N PHE A 56 0.05 -3.96 1.05
CA PHE A 56 0.68 -5.28 1.12
C PHE A 56 2.21 -5.15 1.06
N HIS A 57 2.71 -4.32 0.15
CA HIS A 57 4.15 -4.04 0.03
C HIS A 57 4.73 -3.48 1.34
N TYR A 58 4.09 -2.48 1.94
CA TYR A 58 4.55 -1.87 3.19
C TYR A 58 4.59 -2.89 4.34
N PHE A 59 3.49 -3.60 4.60
CA PHE A 59 3.39 -4.51 5.74
C PHE A 59 4.23 -5.77 5.57
N SER A 60 4.33 -6.33 4.36
CA SER A 60 5.18 -7.50 4.10
C SER A 60 6.66 -7.15 4.27
N TYR A 61 7.12 -6.02 3.73
CA TYR A 61 8.51 -5.62 3.82
C TYR A 61 8.91 -5.19 5.23
N LYS A 62 8.01 -4.51 5.97
CA LYS A 62 8.24 -4.06 7.34
C LYS A 62 7.75 -5.03 8.40
N PHE A 63 7.36 -6.26 8.05
CA PHE A 63 6.77 -7.23 8.98
C PHE A 63 7.59 -7.42 10.26
N LYS A 64 8.89 -7.66 10.10
CA LYS A 64 9.84 -7.81 11.21
C LYS A 64 10.08 -6.50 11.95
N LYS A 65 10.19 -5.38 11.22
CA LYS A 65 10.42 -4.05 11.82
C LYS A 65 9.25 -3.65 12.73
N LEU A 66 8.02 -3.91 12.30
CA LEU A 66 6.80 -3.60 13.03
C LEU A 66 6.49 -4.62 14.14
N SER A 67 7.27 -5.71 14.25
CA SER A 67 7.01 -6.80 15.19
C SER A 67 5.58 -7.33 15.11
N LEU A 68 5.08 -7.50 13.88
CA LEU A 68 3.73 -8.02 13.65
C LEU A 68 3.66 -9.49 14.01
N LYS A 69 2.56 -9.89 14.64
CA LYS A 69 2.28 -11.29 14.97
C LYS A 69 1.83 -12.08 13.74
N LYS A 70 1.03 -11.44 12.87
CA LYS A 70 0.51 -12.05 11.63
C LYS A 70 0.01 -10.97 10.68
N LEU A 71 0.21 -11.18 9.38
CA LEU A 71 -0.39 -10.38 8.32
C LEU A 71 -1.37 -11.28 7.55
N VAL A 72 -2.65 -10.93 7.56
CA VAL A 72 -3.70 -11.65 6.84
C VAL A 72 -4.06 -10.82 5.61
N VAL A 73 -3.87 -11.39 4.43
CA VAL A 73 -4.13 -10.71 3.16
C VAL A 73 -5.22 -11.45 2.42
N THR A 74 -6.25 -10.73 1.98
CA THR A 74 -7.31 -11.27 1.14
C THR A 74 -7.27 -10.58 -0.21
N CYS A 75 -7.20 -11.36 -1.28
CA CYS A 75 -7.29 -10.86 -2.64
C CYS A 75 -8.26 -11.68 -3.49
N TYR A 76 -8.81 -11.04 -4.52
CA TYR A 76 -9.73 -11.70 -5.43
C TYR A 76 -8.90 -12.38 -6.52
N ILE A 77 -8.81 -13.71 -6.44
CA ILE A 77 -8.12 -14.51 -7.44
C ILE A 77 -9.12 -14.84 -8.52
N THR A 78 -9.00 -14.21 -9.70
CA THR A 78 -9.62 -14.73 -10.91
C THR A 78 -8.89 -16.01 -11.31
N SER A 79 -9.65 -17.02 -11.72
CA SER A 79 -9.38 -18.46 -11.73
C SER A 79 -8.07 -18.98 -12.39
N ASP A 80 -7.23 -18.11 -12.95
CA ASP A 80 -5.95 -18.50 -13.59
C ASP A 80 -4.72 -18.28 -12.69
N CYS A 81 -4.89 -17.64 -11.52
CA CYS A 81 -3.79 -17.31 -10.61
C CYS A 81 -3.83 -18.17 -9.33
N TYR A 82 -3.90 -19.50 -9.45
CA TYR A 82 -3.67 -20.38 -8.30
C TYR A 82 -2.19 -20.38 -7.93
N SER A 83 -1.78 -19.42 -7.09
CA SER A 83 -0.55 -19.56 -6.31
C SER A 83 -0.79 -19.06 -4.90
N ASN A 84 -0.91 -20.04 -3.99
CA ASN A 84 -0.75 -19.96 -2.54
C ASN A 84 -0.25 -18.59 -2.02
N TYR A 85 -1.15 -17.70 -1.60
CA TYR A 85 -0.71 -16.48 -0.95
C TYR A 85 -0.18 -16.79 0.45
N LEU A 86 1.12 -16.51 0.60
CA LEU A 86 1.99 -16.79 1.72
C LEU A 86 1.36 -16.45 3.08
N PHE A 87 1.24 -17.47 3.93
CA PHE A 87 1.21 -17.27 5.37
C PHE A 87 2.63 -16.93 5.83
N PHE A 88 2.90 -15.65 6.06
CA PHE A 88 4.06 -15.23 6.84
C PHE A 88 3.70 -15.43 8.32
N SER A 89 4.18 -16.53 8.90
CA SER A 89 4.21 -16.79 10.34
C SER A 89 5.56 -16.39 10.93
#